data_AF-A0AAW3X076-F1
#
_entry.id   AF-A0AAW3X076-F1
#
_cell.length_a   1.000
_cell.length_b   1.000
_cell.length_c   1.000
_cell.angle_alpha   90.00
_cell.angle_beta   90.00
_cell.angle_gamma   90.00
#
_symmetry.space_group_name_H-M   'P 1'
#
loop_
_entity.id
_entity.type
_entity.pdbx_description
1 polymer ?
#
loop_
_entity_poly.entity_id
_entity_poly.type
_entity_poly.pdbx_seq_one_letter_code
_entity_poly.pdbx_strand_id
1 'polypeptide(L)'
;GISNGWSLYGGGIAGGDYNALSLGVGRDLLALGAISFDVTQSRAQLPGEDVRTGGSYRVNYSKRFEEYDSQVTFAGYRFSERDFMTMGEYLNARRGNSDVGSNKEMYTVSFNQQFTSIGLGAYLNYYHQTYWDKPANDRYNLQLAKAFDVGSFKNVSVSMTAYRNQ
;
A
#
# COMPACT_ATOMS: atom_id res chain seq x y z
N GLY A 1 -8.25 -19.99 5.10
CA GLY A 1 -9.52 -19.22 5.10
C GLY A 1 -10.39 -19.77 6.20
N ILE A 2 -11.04 -18.90 6.96
CA ILE A 2 -12.12 -19.29 7.86
C ILE A 2 -13.39 -19.36 6.98
N SER A 3 -14.34 -20.24 7.29
CA SER A 3 -15.51 -20.42 6.42
C SER A 3 -16.25 -19.09 6.13
N ASN A 4 -16.99 -19.02 5.02
CA ASN A 4 -17.91 -17.91 4.70
C ASN A 4 -17.23 -16.59 4.27
N GLY A 5 -16.15 -16.68 3.47
CA GLY A 5 -15.46 -15.51 2.90
C GLY A 5 -14.55 -14.77 3.89
N TRP A 6 -14.44 -15.25 5.13
CA TRP A 6 -13.54 -14.66 6.13
C TRP A 6 -12.14 -15.26 6.05
N SER A 7 -11.14 -14.45 6.31
CA SER A 7 -9.76 -14.88 6.41
C SER A 7 -9.17 -14.28 7.67
N LEU A 8 -8.55 -15.12 8.50
CA LEU A 8 -7.74 -14.64 9.61
C LEU A 8 -6.29 -14.94 9.25
N TYR A 9 -5.42 -13.97 9.47
CA TYR A 9 -3.99 -14.10 9.29
C TYR A 9 -3.27 -13.46 10.46
N GLY A 10 -2.06 -13.93 10.72
CA GLY A 10 -1.23 -13.41 11.78
C GLY A 10 0.21 -13.86 11.57
N GLY A 11 1.12 -13.17 12.22
CA GLY A 11 2.54 -13.45 12.12
C GLY A 11 3.29 -12.76 13.23
N GLY A 12 4.48 -13.27 13.54
CA GLY A 12 5.35 -12.66 14.54
C GLY A 12 6.79 -12.70 14.08
N ILE A 13 7.56 -11.73 14.54
CA ILE A 13 9.02 -11.68 14.39
C ILE A 13 9.57 -11.65 15.81
N ALA A 14 10.50 -12.56 16.10
CA ALA A 14 11.25 -12.58 17.36
C ALA A 14 12.74 -12.55 17.04
N GLY A 15 13.39 -11.45 17.36
CA GLY A 15 14.79 -11.15 17.01
C GLY A 15 15.60 -10.65 18.20
N GLY A 16 15.28 -11.11 19.42
CA GLY A 16 15.90 -10.68 20.67
C GLY A 16 15.55 -9.24 21.02
N ASP A 17 16.33 -8.31 20.47
CA ASP A 17 16.19 -6.87 20.67
C ASP A 17 15.01 -6.27 19.87
N TYR A 18 14.48 -6.99 18.88
CA TYR A 18 13.30 -6.59 18.12
C TYR A 18 12.24 -7.69 18.15
N ASN A 19 11.02 -7.33 18.52
CA ASN A 19 9.87 -8.23 18.49
C ASN A 19 8.67 -7.53 17.87
N ALA A 20 7.93 -8.23 17.02
CA ALA A 20 6.70 -7.73 16.45
C ALA A 20 5.65 -8.84 16.38
N LEU A 21 4.39 -8.48 16.61
CA LEU A 21 3.25 -9.37 16.50
C LEU A 21 2.16 -8.69 15.67
N SER A 22 1.68 -9.39 14.65
CA SER A 22 0.64 -8.92 13.75
C SER A 22 -0.54 -9.88 13.78
N LEU A 23 -1.75 -9.31 13.79
CA LEU A 23 -3.01 -10.03 13.64
C LEU A 23 -3.90 -9.26 12.67
N GLY A 24 -4.56 -9.97 11.77
CA GLY A 24 -5.39 -9.37 10.75
C GLY A 24 -6.55 -10.26 10.33
N VAL A 25 -7.61 -9.60 9.89
CA VAL A 25 -8.83 -10.22 9.38
C VAL A 25 -9.16 -9.63 8.03
N GLY A 26 -9.56 -10.49 7.09
CA GLY A 26 -10.07 -10.13 5.79
C GLY A 26 -11.46 -10.71 5.57
N ARG A 27 -12.25 -10.05 4.75
CA ARG A 27 -13.54 -10.55 4.28
C ARG A 27 -13.68 -10.31 2.79
N ASP A 28 -14.00 -11.38 2.09
CA ASP A 28 -14.49 -11.35 0.73
C ASP A 28 -15.97 -10.92 0.74
N LEU A 29 -16.25 -9.81 0.06
CA LEU A 29 -17.58 -9.22 -0.13
C LEU A 29 -18.15 -9.57 -1.52
N LEU A 30 -17.56 -10.56 -2.21
CA LEU A 30 -17.96 -11.04 -3.53
C LEU A 30 -17.92 -9.90 -4.56
N ALA A 31 -19.06 -9.52 -5.14
CA ALA A 31 -19.17 -8.47 -6.14
C ALA A 31 -18.71 -7.07 -5.65
N LEU A 32 -18.67 -6.86 -4.33
CA LEU A 32 -18.19 -5.61 -3.74
C LEU A 32 -16.66 -5.58 -3.53
N GLY A 33 -15.95 -6.68 -3.81
CA GLY A 33 -14.50 -6.79 -3.60
C GLY A 33 -14.14 -7.43 -2.25
N ALA A 34 -12.95 -7.15 -1.73
CA ALA A 34 -12.47 -7.66 -0.45
C ALA A 34 -11.94 -6.52 0.43
N ILE A 35 -12.21 -6.60 1.73
CA ILE A 35 -11.69 -5.68 2.75
C ILE A 35 -10.83 -6.44 3.75
N SER A 36 -9.74 -5.84 4.21
CA SER A 36 -8.91 -6.38 5.29
C SER A 36 -8.54 -5.31 6.30
N PHE A 37 -8.41 -5.72 7.55
CA PHE A 37 -7.89 -4.92 8.63
C PHE A 37 -6.81 -5.71 9.37
N ASP A 38 -5.67 -5.07 9.65
CA ASP A 38 -4.63 -5.66 10.50
C ASP A 38 -4.05 -4.66 11.49
N VAL A 39 -3.62 -5.21 12.62
CA VAL A 39 -2.92 -4.51 13.69
C VAL A 39 -1.59 -5.19 13.91
N THR A 40 -0.53 -4.40 14.02
CA THR A 40 0.82 -4.87 14.33
C THR A 40 1.36 -4.10 15.52
N GLN A 41 1.76 -4.80 16.57
CA GLN A 41 2.50 -4.23 17.70
C GLN A 41 3.98 -4.53 17.52
N SER A 42 4.84 -3.53 17.72
CA SER A 42 6.30 -3.69 17.73
C SER A 42 6.89 -3.27 19.08
N ARG A 43 7.95 -3.96 19.50
CA ARG A 43 8.82 -3.63 20.63
C ARG A 43 10.28 -3.72 20.17
N ALA A 44 10.99 -2.60 20.18
CA ALA A 44 12.36 -2.48 19.68
C ALA A 44 13.26 -1.88 20.76
N GLN A 45 14.39 -2.54 21.03
CA GLN A 45 15.45 -2.06 21.91
C GLN A 45 16.64 -1.63 21.06
N LEU A 46 16.86 -0.31 20.97
CA LEU A 46 18.03 0.24 20.28
C LEU A 46 19.23 0.31 21.26
N PRO A 47 20.47 0.09 20.80
CA PRO A 47 21.65 0.21 21.65
C PRO A 47 21.81 1.64 22.18
N GLY A 48 21.83 1.80 23.50
CA GLY A 48 22.04 3.11 24.14
C GLY A 48 20.79 4.01 24.21
N GLU A 49 19.61 3.50 23.83
CA GLU A 49 18.33 4.20 23.97
C GLU A 49 17.31 3.37 24.76
N ASP A 50 16.19 3.98 25.12
CA ASP A 50 15.06 3.29 25.75
C ASP A 50 14.33 2.36 24.79
N VAL A 51 13.58 1.40 25.35
CA VAL A 51 12.70 0.52 24.58
C VAL A 51 11.61 1.35 23.89
N ARG A 52 11.51 1.25 22.58
CA ARG A 52 10.41 1.82 21.80
C ARG A 52 9.32 0.79 21.57
N THR A 53 8.08 1.15 21.87
CA THR A 53 6.91 0.29 21.71
C THR A 53 5.80 1.07 21.05
N GLY A 54 5.23 0.52 19.98
CA GLY A 54 4.14 1.18 19.27
C GLY A 54 3.33 0.22 18.41
N GLY A 55 2.12 0.67 18.05
CA GLY A 55 1.17 -0.02 17.21
C GLY A 55 1.07 0.58 15.80
N SER A 56 0.72 -0.27 14.83
CA SER A 56 0.37 0.12 13.47
C SER A 56 -0.93 -0.56 13.05
N TYR A 57 -1.81 0.22 12.44
CA TYR A 57 -3.16 -0.18 12.05
C TYR A 57 -3.29 0.02 10.55
N ARG A 58 -3.76 -1.00 9.84
CA ARG A 58 -3.90 -0.96 8.38
C ARG A 58 -5.28 -1.43 7.96
N VAL A 59 -5.90 -0.67 7.08
CA VAL A 59 -7.13 -1.03 6.37
C VAL A 59 -6.81 -1.10 4.88
N ASN A 60 -7.19 -2.19 4.23
CA ASN A 60 -7.08 -2.31 2.78
C ASN A 60 -8.44 -2.69 2.18
N TYR A 61 -8.73 -2.13 1.03
CA TYR A 61 -9.85 -2.49 0.19
C TYR A 61 -9.34 -2.80 -1.21
N SER A 62 -9.86 -3.87 -1.82
CA SER A 62 -9.54 -4.26 -3.17
C SER A 62 -10.79 -4.68 -3.92
N LYS A 63 -10.92 -4.31 -5.20
CA LYS A 63 -12.02 -4.75 -6.05
C LYS A 63 -11.51 -5.11 -7.44
N ARG A 64 -11.87 -6.31 -7.91
CA ARG A 64 -11.61 -6.77 -9.27
C ARG A 64 -12.90 -6.69 -10.08
N PHE A 65 -12.85 -6.11 -11.27
CA PHE A 65 -13.96 -6.02 -12.20
C PHE A 65 -13.77 -7.05 -13.31
N GLU A 66 -14.54 -8.13 -13.29
CA GLU A 66 -14.37 -9.22 -14.26
C GLU A 66 -15.02 -8.89 -15.61
N GLU A 67 -16.00 -7.98 -15.66
CA GLU A 67 -16.78 -7.63 -16.85
C GLU A 67 -16.02 -6.80 -17.91
N TYR A 68 -14.86 -6.22 -17.56
CA TYR A 68 -14.12 -5.28 -18.42
C TYR A 68 -12.68 -5.73 -18.74
N ASP A 69 -12.35 -7.03 -18.64
CA ASP A 69 -10.99 -7.56 -18.86
C ASP A 69 -9.89 -6.83 -18.04
N SER A 70 -10.25 -6.17 -16.93
CA SER A 70 -9.45 -5.12 -16.29
C SER A 70 -9.47 -5.11 -14.77
N GLN A 71 -8.29 -4.90 -14.20
CA GLN A 71 -7.91 -5.50 -12.92
C GLN A 71 -7.68 -4.48 -11.78
N VAL A 72 -8.23 -4.85 -10.63
CA VAL A 72 -7.82 -4.47 -9.26
C VAL A 72 -7.72 -2.95 -9.01
N THR A 73 -8.80 -2.37 -8.52
CA THR A 73 -8.74 -1.14 -7.73
C THR A 73 -8.30 -1.49 -6.31
N PHE A 74 -7.28 -0.82 -5.80
CA PHE A 74 -6.78 -0.98 -4.45
C PHE A 74 -6.77 0.36 -3.73
N ALA A 75 -7.25 0.38 -2.49
CA ALA A 75 -7.12 1.51 -1.59
C ALA A 75 -6.61 0.99 -0.24
N GLY A 76 -5.51 1.54 0.23
CA GLY A 76 -4.90 1.20 1.50
C GLY A 76 -4.73 2.44 2.36
N TYR A 77 -5.03 2.31 3.64
CA TYR A 77 -4.71 3.30 4.66
C TYR A 77 -3.96 2.63 5.79
N ARG A 78 -2.87 3.25 6.25
CA ARG A 78 -2.11 2.80 7.40
C ARG A 78 -1.81 3.97 8.31
N PHE A 79 -2.04 3.78 9.59
CA PHE A 79 -1.59 4.66 10.66
C PHE A 79 -0.55 3.93 11.51
N SER A 80 0.52 4.61 11.92
CA SER A 80 1.48 4.07 12.88
C SER A 80 1.78 5.09 13.97
N GLU A 81 1.83 4.60 15.20
CA GLU A 81 2.23 5.38 16.36
C GLU A 81 3.70 5.80 16.23
N ARG A 82 4.07 6.87 16.94
CA ARG A 82 5.41 7.47 16.82
C ARG A 82 6.55 6.50 17.15
N ASP A 83 6.33 5.62 18.13
CA ASP A 83 7.32 4.65 18.59
C ASP A 83 7.19 3.27 17.90
N PHE A 84 6.29 3.15 16.92
CA PHE A 84 6.20 1.95 16.10
C PHE A 84 7.41 1.85 15.16
N MET A 85 8.02 0.68 15.08
CA MET A 85 9.12 0.41 14.15
C MET A 85 8.91 -0.93 13.43
N THR A 86 9.06 -0.92 12.11
CA THR A 86 9.27 -2.12 11.31
C THR A 86 10.68 -2.68 11.55
N MET A 87 10.90 -3.96 11.23
CA MET A 87 12.22 -4.57 11.33
C MET A 87 13.26 -3.83 10.46
N GLY A 88 12.87 -3.35 9.29
CA GLY A 88 13.75 -2.57 8.42
C GLY A 88 14.17 -1.24 9.04
N GLU A 89 13.22 -0.53 9.64
CA GLU A 89 13.47 0.70 10.40
C GLU A 89 14.38 0.45 11.60
N TYR A 90 14.14 -0.63 12.37
CA TYR A 90 15.00 -1.04 13.48
C TYR A 90 16.44 -1.33 13.04
N LEU A 91 16.62 -2.10 11.96
CA LEU A 91 17.96 -2.42 11.43
C LEU A 91 18.70 -1.18 10.93
N ASN A 92 17.98 -0.23 10.34
CA ASN A 92 18.55 1.05 9.89
C ASN A 92 18.97 1.92 11.08
N ALA A 93 18.12 2.04 12.11
CA ALA A 93 18.44 2.79 13.33
C ALA A 93 19.64 2.16 14.05
N ARG A 94 19.69 0.82 14.16
CA ARG A 94 20.81 0.10 14.78
C ARG A 94 22.15 0.32 14.06
N ARG A 95 22.11 0.63 12.75
CA ARG A 95 23.31 0.97 11.96
C ARG A 95 23.73 2.44 12.08
N GLY A 96 23.08 3.22 12.94
CA GLY A 96 23.36 4.64 13.14
C GLY A 96 22.78 5.55 12.06
N ASN A 97 21.86 5.03 11.23
CA ASN A 97 21.12 5.86 10.30
C ASN A 97 19.99 6.54 11.09
N SER A 98 20.16 7.82 11.42
CA SER A 98 19.17 8.63 12.15
C SER A 98 17.95 8.99 11.30
N ASP A 99 17.96 8.64 10.02
CA ASP A 99 16.94 8.99 9.04
C ASP A 99 15.77 8.00 9.00
N VAL A 100 15.56 7.25 10.08
CA VAL A 100 14.41 6.36 10.28
C VAL A 100 13.18 7.21 10.57
N GLY A 101 12.65 7.82 9.51
CA GLY A 101 11.45 8.65 9.57
C GLY A 101 10.33 7.85 10.21
N SER A 102 9.76 8.39 11.29
CA SER A 102 8.69 7.72 12.02
C SER A 102 7.42 7.91 11.21
N ASN A 103 7.09 6.89 10.40
CA ASN A 103 5.92 6.89 9.53
C ASN A 103 4.65 7.11 10.35
N LYS A 104 3.87 8.14 10.00
CA LYS A 104 2.63 8.48 10.70
C LYS A 104 1.43 7.94 9.96
N GLU A 105 1.13 8.47 8.78
CA GLU A 105 0.03 8.02 7.94
C GLU A 105 0.51 7.68 6.53
N MET A 106 -0.09 6.66 5.94
CA MET A 106 0.19 6.27 4.57
C MET A 106 -1.12 5.93 3.87
N TYR A 107 -1.39 6.61 2.77
CA TYR A 107 -2.52 6.38 1.89
C TYR A 107 -1.99 5.92 0.55
N THR A 108 -2.56 4.85 0.03
CA THR A 108 -2.22 4.34 -1.29
C THR A 108 -3.48 4.04 -2.07
N VAL A 109 -3.53 4.50 -3.31
CA VAL A 109 -4.61 4.20 -4.24
C VAL A 109 -3.96 3.71 -5.53
N SER A 110 -4.40 2.56 -6.01
CA SER A 110 -4.02 2.02 -7.31
C SER A 110 -5.28 1.71 -8.09
N PHE A 111 -5.33 2.18 -9.32
CA PHE A 111 -6.43 1.96 -10.24
C PHE A 111 -5.84 1.60 -11.59
N ASN A 112 -6.35 0.51 -12.18
CA ASN A 112 -5.94 0.06 -13.49
C ASN A 112 -7.18 -0.44 -14.24
N GLN A 113 -7.53 0.22 -15.33
CA GLN A 113 -8.70 -0.11 -16.12
C GLN A 113 -8.43 -0.01 -17.62
N GLN A 114 -8.68 -1.09 -18.34
CA GLN A 114 -8.82 -1.14 -19.79
C GLN A 114 -10.30 -1.10 -20.17
N PHE A 115 -10.66 -0.09 -20.95
CA PHE A 115 -11.94 0.06 -21.60
C PHE A 115 -11.82 -0.45 -23.04
N THR A 116 -11.93 -1.77 -23.21
CA THR A 116 -11.75 -2.45 -24.51
C THR A 116 -12.68 -1.90 -25.59
N SER A 117 -13.92 -1.52 -25.23
CA SER A 117 -14.92 -0.98 -26.16
C SER A 117 -14.52 0.33 -26.84
N ILE A 118 -13.65 1.12 -26.21
CA ILE A 118 -13.18 2.41 -26.71
C ILE A 118 -11.66 2.45 -26.92
N GLY A 119 -10.99 1.30 -26.80
CA GLY A 119 -9.53 1.17 -26.94
C GLY A 119 -8.73 1.97 -25.91
N LEU A 120 -9.28 2.31 -24.75
CA LEU A 120 -8.64 3.18 -23.75
C LEU A 120 -8.12 2.37 -22.56
N GLY A 121 -6.85 2.51 -22.21
CA GLY A 121 -6.26 2.08 -20.95
C GLY A 121 -6.01 3.27 -20.03
N ALA A 122 -6.32 3.10 -18.75
CA ALA A 122 -6.08 4.09 -17.71
C ALA A 122 -5.42 3.44 -16.50
N TYR A 123 -4.31 4.01 -16.06
CA TYR A 123 -3.59 3.58 -14.88
C TYR A 123 -3.32 4.79 -13.99
N LEU A 124 -3.63 4.68 -12.71
CA LEU A 124 -3.39 5.68 -11.70
C LEU A 124 -2.80 5.01 -10.47
N ASN A 125 -1.71 5.57 -9.98
CA ASN A 125 -1.15 5.26 -8.67
C ASN A 125 -1.00 6.56 -7.90
N TYR A 126 -1.52 6.60 -6.68
CA TYR A 126 -1.37 7.70 -5.74
C TYR A 126 -0.86 7.16 -4.42
N TYR A 127 0.10 7.86 -3.85
CA TYR A 127 0.77 7.51 -2.62
C TYR A 127 1.04 8.77 -1.82
N HIS A 128 0.44 8.88 -0.65
CA HIS A 128 0.64 9.97 0.30
C HIS A 128 1.18 9.41 1.60
N GLN A 129 2.26 9.97 2.10
CA GLN A 129 2.90 9.49 3.31
C GLN A 129 3.28 10.68 4.19
N THR A 130 2.85 10.65 5.44
CA THR A 130 3.23 11.63 6.46
C THR A 130 4.17 11.00 7.47
N TYR A 131 4.96 11.84 8.12
CA TYR A 131 5.92 11.45 9.15
C TYR A 131 5.68 12.28 10.41
N TRP A 132 6.11 11.76 11.56
CA TRP A 132 6.06 12.51 12.82
C TRP A 132 7.13 13.61 12.90
N ASP A 133 8.23 13.44 12.15
CA ASP A 133 9.46 14.21 12.26
C ASP A 133 9.90 14.85 10.93
N LYS A 134 9.18 14.61 9.84
CA LYS A 134 9.49 15.11 8.49
C LYS A 134 8.25 15.60 7.74
N PRO A 135 8.42 16.47 6.73
CA PRO A 135 7.34 16.85 5.83
C PRO A 135 6.70 15.63 5.16
N ALA A 136 5.42 15.76 4.80
CA ALA A 136 4.74 14.74 4.01
C ALA A 136 5.38 14.60 2.63
N ASN A 137 5.28 13.39 2.07
CA ASN A 137 5.75 13.03 0.74
C ASN A 137 4.58 12.53 -0.10
N ASP A 138 4.43 13.12 -1.28
CA ASP A 138 3.32 12.88 -2.20
C ASP A 138 3.85 12.37 -3.54
N ARG A 139 3.33 11.23 -3.98
CA ARG A 139 3.68 10.62 -5.26
C ARG A 139 2.41 10.27 -6.01
N TYR A 140 2.36 10.67 -7.27
CA TYR A 140 1.34 10.16 -8.18
C TYR A 140 1.94 9.81 -9.52
N ASN A 141 1.34 8.83 -10.17
CA ASN A 141 1.64 8.40 -11.52
C ASN A 141 0.32 8.11 -12.22
N LEU A 142 0.01 8.88 -13.26
CA LEU A 142 -1.16 8.72 -14.11
C LEU A 142 -0.68 8.39 -15.52
N GLN A 143 -1.21 7.34 -16.11
CA GLN A 143 -0.98 6.94 -17.49
C GLN A 143 -2.32 6.71 -18.17
N LEU A 144 -2.51 7.32 -19.34
CA LEU A 144 -3.66 7.13 -20.20
C LEU A 144 -3.16 6.71 -21.57
N ALA A 145 -3.66 5.61 -22.12
CA ALA A 145 -3.28 5.11 -23.43
C ALA A 145 -4.53 4.86 -24.26
N LYS A 146 -4.62 5.42 -25.47
CA LYS A 146 -5.75 5.21 -26.38
C LYS A 146 -5.26 4.60 -27.69
N ALA A 147 -5.80 3.44 -28.03
CA ALA A 147 -5.65 2.80 -29.33
C ALA A 147 -6.79 3.22 -30.26
N PHE A 148 -6.46 3.48 -31.53
CA PHE A 148 -7.40 3.83 -32.57
C PHE A 148 -6.85 3.41 -33.94
N ASP A 149 -7.75 3.26 -34.91
CA ASP A 149 -7.40 2.94 -36.29
C ASP A 149 -7.45 4.22 -37.13
N VAL A 150 -6.45 4.44 -37.99
CA VAL A 150 -6.39 5.57 -38.92
C VAL A 150 -6.12 5.08 -40.33
N GLY A 151 -7.15 5.11 -41.17
CA GLY A 151 -7.04 4.69 -42.58
C GLY A 151 -6.66 3.21 -42.70
N SER A 152 -5.53 2.93 -43.35
CA SER A 152 -4.97 1.58 -43.48
C SER A 152 -4.18 1.11 -42.25
N PHE A 153 -3.86 2.01 -41.33
CA PHE A 153 -3.09 1.71 -40.13
C PHE A 153 -4.03 1.31 -38.99
N LYS A 154 -3.93 0.06 -38.57
CA LYS A 154 -4.66 -0.48 -37.42
C LYS A 154 -3.78 -0.45 -36.17
N ASN A 155 -4.40 -0.32 -35.01
CA ASN A 155 -3.74 -0.39 -33.69
C ASN A 155 -2.72 0.75 -33.44
N VAL A 156 -3.00 1.96 -33.91
CA VAL A 156 -2.18 3.13 -33.54
C VAL A 156 -2.52 3.53 -32.11
N SER A 157 -1.52 3.63 -31.23
CA SER A 157 -1.71 4.00 -29.82
C SER A 157 -1.05 5.33 -29.48
N VAL A 158 -1.76 6.19 -28.76
CA VAL A 158 -1.22 7.41 -28.14
C VAL A 158 -1.31 7.25 -26.64
N SER A 159 -0.19 7.47 -25.94
CA SER A 159 -0.13 7.42 -24.47
C SER A 159 0.34 8.75 -23.88
N MET A 160 -0.27 9.15 -22.78
CA MET A 160 0.11 10.29 -21.96
C MET A 160 0.46 9.81 -20.57
N THR A 161 1.61 10.25 -20.04
CA THR A 161 2.06 9.94 -18.68
C THR A 161 2.30 11.23 -17.90
N ALA A 162 1.78 11.31 -16.69
CA ALA A 162 2.03 12.39 -15.75
C ALA A 162 2.49 11.80 -14.42
N TYR A 163 3.61 12.27 -13.87
CA TYR A 163 4.10 11.84 -12.57
C TYR A 163 4.62 13.02 -11.75
N ARG A 164 4.59 12.87 -10.43
CA ARG A 164 5.22 13.81 -9.48
C ARG A 164 5.76 13.03 -8.30
N ASN A 165 6.88 13.51 -7.77
CA ASN A 165 7.49 13.06 -6.53
C ASN A 165 7.87 14.31 -5.75
N GLN A 166 7.31 14.50 -4.57
CA GLN A 166 7.52 15.70 -3.75
C GLN A 166 7.70 15.32 -2.29
#